data_AF-A0A1F7AWF3-F1
#
_entry.id   AF-A0A1F7AWF3-F1
#
_cell.length_a   1.000
_cell.length_b   1.000
_cell.length_c   1.000
_cell.angle_alpha   90.00
_cell.angle_beta   90.00
_cell.angle_gamma   90.00
#
_symmetry.space_group_name_H-M   'P 1'
#
loop_
_entity.id
_entity.type
_entity.pdbx_description
1 polymer ?
#
loop_
_entity_poly.entity_id
_entity_poly.type
_entity_poly.pdbx_seq_one_letter_code
_entity_poly.pdbx_strand_id
1 'polypeptide(L)'
;MKIKKYLIVFILCLLIVPIVSNAKITQVKKILSGNTFVTEANEKIQLRGVKIAKQNKCYAKQSKKQLSRLIRNKKISIKILNKKNKRFKLAYVYLGKKSINKKMQEKTKALMNKCQDTEKENNDSDAVNNSKIEIPKDFDGDGVNSNEDCDDYDKTLSKYQYYYLDNDYDGYGDAVKNKELCANSAPFGYANNNTDCNDNDGAVHENQIYYADNDDDGYGSSSEDISICSSESPTDYVTNNSDLDDSDYFNGNNPTCGSDIYNCSNFSIQSAAQAVYDYCAAQGYGDIHRLDADNNGMACESLL
;
A
#
# COMPACT_ATOMS: atom_id res chain seq x y z
N MET A 1 -39.13 -44.07 -19.99
CA MET A 1 -38.24 -44.83 -20.90
C MET A 1 -37.95 -44.01 -22.15
N LYS A 2 -36.78 -43.35 -22.23
CA LYS A 2 -35.97 -43.16 -23.45
C LYS A 2 -34.71 -42.37 -23.06
N ILE A 3 -33.64 -43.15 -22.89
CA ILE A 3 -32.26 -42.73 -22.72
C ILE A 3 -31.77 -42.21 -24.09
N LYS A 4 -31.17 -41.02 -24.14
CA LYS A 4 -30.23 -40.67 -25.21
C LYS A 4 -28.83 -40.60 -24.60
N LYS A 5 -27.94 -41.36 -25.22
CA LYS A 5 -26.64 -41.81 -24.75
C LYS A 5 -25.63 -41.38 -25.81
N TYR A 6 -24.48 -40.85 -25.36
CA TYR A 6 -23.18 -40.81 -26.05
C TYR A 6 -23.03 -39.76 -27.19
N LEU A 7 -21.85 -39.18 -27.48
CA LEU A 7 -20.47 -39.54 -27.15
C LEU A 7 -19.51 -38.43 -27.68
N ILE A 8 -18.42 -38.12 -26.94
CA ILE A 8 -17.01 -37.96 -27.40
C ILE A 8 -16.70 -36.86 -28.45
N VAL A 9 -15.65 -36.04 -28.40
CA VAL A 9 -14.38 -35.93 -27.65
C VAL A 9 -13.81 -34.57 -28.03
N PHE A 10 -13.15 -33.82 -27.14
CA PHE A 10 -11.99 -33.02 -27.56
C PHE A 10 -11.05 -32.77 -26.36
N ILE A 11 -10.00 -33.58 -26.36
CA ILE A 11 -8.64 -33.27 -25.87
C ILE A 11 -8.44 -33.23 -24.34
N LEU A 12 -8.11 -34.44 -23.86
CA LEU A 12 -7.01 -34.77 -22.97
C LEU A 12 -5.87 -33.71 -22.98
N CYS A 13 -5.87 -32.79 -22.01
CA CYS A 13 -4.68 -32.02 -21.64
C CYS A 13 -4.13 -32.60 -20.34
N LEU A 14 -3.61 -33.83 -20.42
CA LEU A 14 -2.79 -34.43 -19.36
C LEU A 14 -1.32 -34.28 -19.75
N LEU A 15 -0.60 -33.60 -18.86
CA LEU A 15 0.84 -33.69 -18.58
C LEU A 15 1.76 -32.89 -19.50
N ILE A 16 2.30 -31.79 -18.95
CA ILE A 16 3.71 -31.71 -18.49
C ILE A 16 3.84 -30.43 -17.61
N VAL A 17 3.83 -30.55 -16.27
CA VAL A 17 4.99 -30.42 -15.33
C VAL A 17 5.07 -29.01 -14.68
N PRO A 18 5.61 -28.78 -13.44
CA PRO A 18 6.15 -29.70 -12.42
C PRO A 18 5.54 -29.53 -11.01
N ILE A 19 5.68 -30.61 -10.21
CA ILE A 19 6.16 -30.63 -8.81
C ILE A 19 5.74 -29.40 -7.98
N VAL A 20 4.77 -29.58 -7.07
CA VAL A 20 4.64 -28.73 -5.88
C VAL A 20 5.92 -28.85 -5.08
N SER A 21 6.93 -28.07 -5.48
CA SER A 21 8.11 -27.86 -4.68
C SER A 21 7.58 -27.12 -3.46
N ASN A 22 7.71 -27.73 -2.30
CA ASN A 22 7.27 -27.21 -1.01
C ASN A 22 8.16 -26.03 -0.59
N ALA A 23 8.29 -25.03 -1.48
CA ALA A 23 9.12 -23.85 -1.37
C ALA A 23 8.21 -22.73 -0.87
N LYS A 24 8.43 -22.32 0.39
CA LYS A 24 7.71 -21.22 1.01
C LYS A 24 8.22 -19.91 0.41
N ILE A 25 7.33 -19.12 -0.19
CA ILE A 25 7.64 -17.76 -0.64
C ILE A 25 7.52 -16.82 0.56
N THR A 26 8.52 -15.95 0.78
CA THR A 26 8.55 -15.00 1.90
C THR A 26 9.53 -13.86 1.62
N GLN A 27 9.49 -12.82 2.45
CA GLN A 27 10.52 -11.78 2.53
C GLN A 27 11.38 -11.91 3.79
N VAL A 28 12.43 -11.09 3.83
CA VAL A 28 13.45 -11.06 4.87
C VAL A 28 13.24 -9.85 5.78
N LYS A 29 12.87 -10.13 7.02
CA LYS A 29 12.73 -9.13 8.09
C LYS A 29 14.05 -8.59 8.58
N LYS A 30 15.05 -9.47 8.79
CA LYS A 30 16.35 -9.08 9.34
C LYS A 30 17.46 -10.05 8.97
N ILE A 31 18.64 -9.51 8.64
CA ILE A 31 19.87 -10.29 8.48
C ILE A 31 20.61 -10.40 9.82
N LEU A 32 20.92 -11.63 10.25
CA LEU A 32 21.65 -11.87 11.50
C LEU A 32 23.15 -12.00 11.25
N SER A 33 23.54 -12.77 10.24
CA SER A 33 24.94 -13.03 9.86
C SER A 33 25.05 -13.31 8.35
N GLY A 34 26.26 -13.52 7.83
CA GLY A 34 26.49 -13.87 6.41
C GLY A 34 25.92 -15.21 5.93
N ASN A 35 25.24 -15.95 6.80
CA ASN A 35 24.51 -17.16 6.40
C ASN A 35 23.16 -17.34 7.10
N THR A 36 22.72 -16.37 7.90
CA THR A 36 21.54 -16.50 8.76
C THR A 36 20.68 -15.24 8.71
N PHE A 37 19.37 -15.39 8.55
CA PHE A 37 18.40 -14.31 8.51
C PHE A 37 17.07 -14.72 9.18
N VAL A 38 16.17 -13.76 9.34
CA VAL A 38 14.82 -13.93 9.89
C VAL A 38 13.80 -13.49 8.83
N THR A 39 12.74 -14.27 8.65
CA THR A 39 11.63 -13.95 7.73
C THR A 39 10.59 -13.06 8.42
N GLU A 40 9.63 -12.52 7.66
CA GLU A 40 8.50 -11.76 8.24
C GLU A 40 7.65 -12.60 9.20
N ALA A 41 7.48 -13.89 8.91
CA ALA A 41 6.85 -14.86 9.83
C ALA A 41 7.71 -15.21 11.07
N ASN A 42 8.73 -14.40 11.39
CA ASN A 42 9.69 -14.58 12.50
C ASN A 42 10.44 -15.94 12.49
N GLU A 43 10.59 -16.58 11.32
CA GLU A 43 11.35 -17.82 11.20
C GLU A 43 12.83 -17.53 10.99
N LYS A 44 13.69 -18.10 11.84
CA LYS A 44 15.14 -17.99 11.68
C LYS A 44 15.65 -19.04 10.71
N ILE A 45 16.20 -18.59 9.58
CA ILE A 45 16.67 -19.43 8.48
C ILE A 45 18.20 -19.38 8.39
N GLN A 46 18.83 -20.54 8.23
CA GLN A 46 20.26 -20.66 7.95
C GLN A 46 20.50 -21.30 6.57
N LEU A 47 21.36 -20.69 5.78
CA LEU A 47 21.73 -21.18 4.45
C LEU A 47 22.51 -22.49 4.55
N ARG A 48 21.99 -23.55 3.93
CA ARG A 48 22.73 -24.80 3.73
C ARG A 48 24.03 -24.54 2.96
N GLY A 49 25.15 -25.02 3.51
CA GLY A 49 26.43 -25.09 2.81
C GLY A 49 27.30 -23.83 2.90
N VAL A 50 26.82 -22.73 3.48
CA VAL A 50 27.59 -21.50 3.67
C VAL A 50 28.22 -21.49 5.06
N LYS A 51 29.54 -21.66 5.15
CA LYS A 51 30.30 -21.61 6.42
C LYS A 51 30.76 -20.18 6.69
N ILE A 52 30.61 -19.75 7.95
CA ILE A 52 31.12 -18.44 8.38
C ILE A 52 32.23 -18.63 9.41
N ALA A 53 33.43 -18.12 9.11
CA ALA A 53 34.54 -18.08 10.06
C ALA A 53 34.24 -17.02 11.13
N LYS A 54 33.79 -17.47 12.32
CA LYS A 54 33.32 -16.57 13.38
C LYS A 54 34.43 -15.72 14.02
N GLN A 55 35.68 -16.12 13.88
CA GLN A 55 36.82 -15.47 14.53
C GLN A 55 37.35 -14.25 13.75
N ASN A 56 37.17 -14.22 12.42
CA ASN A 56 37.62 -13.09 11.59
C ASN A 56 36.49 -12.04 11.46
N LYS A 57 36.70 -10.87 12.09
CA LYS A 57 35.72 -9.77 12.13
C LYS A 57 35.43 -9.18 10.74
N CYS A 58 36.44 -9.02 9.89
CA CYS A 58 36.30 -8.55 8.50
C CYS A 58 35.35 -9.47 7.72
N TYR A 59 35.64 -10.76 7.76
CA TYR A 59 34.90 -11.78 7.04
C TYR A 59 33.43 -11.85 7.50
N ALA A 60 33.19 -11.78 8.81
CA ALA A 60 31.83 -11.78 9.36
C ALA A 60 31.01 -10.56 8.92
N LYS A 61 31.60 -9.36 8.97
CA LYS A 61 30.96 -8.10 8.53
C LYS A 61 30.64 -8.14 7.04
N GLN A 62 31.62 -8.49 6.22
CA GLN A 62 31.49 -8.50 4.76
C GLN A 62 30.49 -9.57 4.29
N SER A 63 30.56 -10.78 4.85
CA SER A 63 29.62 -11.85 4.48
C SER A 63 28.17 -11.48 4.83
N LYS A 64 27.95 -10.78 5.95
CA LYS A 64 26.61 -10.27 6.33
C LYS A 64 26.11 -9.23 5.34
N LYS A 65 26.96 -8.29 4.90
CA LYS A 65 26.63 -7.28 3.88
C LYS A 65 26.26 -7.95 2.55
N GLN A 66 27.04 -8.94 2.11
CA GLN A 66 26.75 -9.71 0.88
C GLN A 66 25.41 -10.46 0.95
N LEU A 67 25.12 -11.13 2.06
CA LEU A 67 23.81 -11.78 2.21
C LEU A 67 22.68 -10.76 2.16
N SER A 68 22.83 -9.64 2.88
CA SER A 68 21.84 -8.56 2.88
C SER A 68 21.48 -8.11 1.46
N ARG A 69 22.45 -7.85 0.59
CA ARG A 69 22.18 -7.43 -0.81
C ARG A 69 21.42 -8.47 -1.63
N LEU A 70 21.71 -9.74 -1.39
CA LEU A 70 21.11 -10.81 -2.18
C LEU A 70 19.62 -10.98 -1.87
N ILE A 71 19.19 -10.75 -0.63
CA ILE A 71 17.85 -11.15 -0.17
C ILE A 71 17.04 -10.08 0.55
N ARG A 72 17.64 -8.98 1.01
CA ARG A 72 16.91 -7.89 1.69
C ARG A 72 15.93 -7.25 0.72
N ASN A 73 14.71 -6.98 1.20
CA ASN A 73 13.61 -6.37 0.45
C ASN A 73 13.19 -7.15 -0.82
N LYS A 74 13.60 -8.42 -0.98
CA LYS A 74 13.29 -9.26 -2.15
C LYS A 74 12.39 -10.43 -1.77
N LYS A 75 11.47 -10.82 -2.66
CA LYS A 75 10.72 -12.08 -2.52
C LYS A 75 11.65 -13.26 -2.79
N ILE A 76 11.81 -14.13 -1.80
CA ILE A 76 12.63 -15.33 -1.89
C ILE A 76 11.78 -16.58 -1.70
N SER A 77 12.17 -17.67 -2.35
CA SER A 77 11.58 -18.98 -2.12
C SER A 77 12.51 -19.82 -1.25
N ILE A 78 11.95 -20.47 -0.23
CA ILE A 78 12.70 -21.20 0.79
C ILE A 78 12.25 -22.66 0.80
N LYS A 79 13.18 -23.56 0.51
CA LYS A 79 13.01 -25.00 0.66
C LYS A 79 13.66 -25.46 1.95
N ILE A 80 12.85 -25.67 2.99
CA ILE A 80 13.31 -26.09 4.33
C ILE A 80 13.76 -27.56 4.29
N LEU A 81 14.94 -27.83 4.84
CA LEU A 81 15.54 -29.17 4.93
C LEU A 81 15.35 -29.81 6.30
N ASN A 82 15.29 -29.02 7.37
CA ASN A 82 15.07 -29.53 8.73
C ASN A 82 14.08 -28.65 9.49
N LYS A 83 12.99 -29.26 9.97
CA LYS A 83 11.95 -28.63 10.78
C LYS A 83 12.14 -28.81 12.30
N LYS A 84 13.00 -29.75 12.76
CA LYS A 84 13.14 -30.15 14.17
C LYS A 84 14.10 -29.27 14.99
N ASN A 85 14.95 -28.47 14.36
CA ASN A 85 15.89 -27.61 15.09
C ASN A 85 15.20 -26.32 15.56
N LYS A 86 15.04 -26.16 16.88
CA LYS A 86 14.40 -24.99 17.51
C LYS A 86 15.22 -23.69 17.36
N ARG A 87 16.52 -23.77 17.08
CA ARG A 87 17.40 -22.59 16.98
C ARG A 87 17.35 -21.92 15.62
N PHE A 88 17.20 -22.69 14.55
CA PHE A 88 17.09 -22.22 13.16
C PHE A 88 16.63 -23.36 12.24
N LYS A 89 15.97 -23.01 11.14
CA LYS A 89 15.62 -23.94 10.05
C LYS A 89 16.70 -23.89 8.98
N LEU A 90 17.29 -25.05 8.66
CA LEU A 90 18.29 -25.17 7.59
C LEU A 90 17.56 -25.23 6.23
N ALA A 91 17.97 -24.43 5.26
CA ALA A 91 17.23 -24.33 3.99
C ALA A 91 18.10 -24.06 2.75
N TYR A 92 17.54 -24.39 1.59
CA TYR A 92 17.91 -23.78 0.31
C TYR A 92 17.02 -22.57 0.04
N VAL A 93 17.64 -21.47 -0.40
CA VAL A 93 16.99 -20.18 -0.63
C VAL A 93 17.26 -19.75 -2.07
N TYR A 94 16.21 -19.28 -2.73
CA TYR A 94 16.28 -18.84 -4.12
C TYR A 94 15.66 -17.47 -4.30
N LEU A 95 16.23 -16.71 -5.24
CA LEU A 95 15.64 -15.49 -5.78
C LEU A 95 15.26 -15.79 -7.23
N GLY A 96 13.97 -15.98 -7.50
CA GLY A 96 13.51 -16.59 -8.75
C GLY A 96 14.14 -17.98 -8.96
N LYS A 97 14.85 -18.18 -10.08
CA LYS A 97 15.58 -19.43 -10.39
C LYS A 97 17.02 -19.47 -9.83
N LYS A 98 17.51 -18.38 -9.22
CA LYS A 98 18.91 -18.24 -8.79
C LYS A 98 19.09 -18.72 -7.34
N SER A 99 20.04 -19.63 -7.10
CA SER A 99 20.36 -20.13 -5.75
C SER A 99 21.21 -19.13 -4.97
N ILE A 100 20.66 -18.62 -3.86
CA ILE A 100 21.36 -17.74 -2.93
C ILE A 100 22.46 -18.49 -2.19
N ASN A 101 22.22 -19.77 -1.84
CA ASN A 101 23.22 -20.61 -1.19
C ASN A 101 24.50 -20.72 -2.01
N LYS A 102 24.38 -21.06 -3.31
CA LYS A 102 25.53 -21.18 -4.22
C LYS A 102 26.23 -19.84 -4.38
N LYS A 103 25.47 -18.77 -4.61
CA LYS A 103 26.04 -17.43 -4.79
C LYS A 103 26.79 -16.95 -3.54
N MET A 104 26.25 -17.24 -2.36
CA MET A 104 26.93 -16.93 -1.10
C MET A 104 28.20 -17.76 -0.94
N GLN A 105 28.19 -19.07 -1.23
CA GLN A 105 29.40 -19.89 -1.16
C GLN A 105 30.54 -19.31 -2.01
N GLU A 106 30.25 -18.94 -3.26
CA GLU A 106 31.22 -18.31 -4.18
C GLU A 106 31.75 -16.98 -3.61
N LYS A 107 30.85 -16.06 -3.22
CA LYS A 107 31.21 -14.76 -2.65
C LYS A 107 32.02 -14.90 -1.36
N THR A 108 31.64 -15.82 -0.49
CA THR A 108 32.35 -16.06 0.77
C THR A 108 33.75 -16.60 0.54
N LYS A 109 33.97 -17.46 -0.47
CA LYS A 109 35.30 -17.96 -0.80
C LYS A 109 36.23 -16.82 -1.25
N ALA A 110 35.72 -15.91 -2.09
CA ALA A 110 36.46 -14.73 -2.54
C ALA A 110 36.77 -13.76 -1.37
N LEU A 111 35.81 -13.55 -0.46
CA LEU A 111 36.01 -12.72 0.73
C LEU A 111 37.01 -13.29 1.72
N MET A 112 37.10 -14.61 1.83
CA MET A 112 38.05 -15.25 2.77
C MET A 112 39.48 -14.89 2.42
N ASN A 113 39.83 -14.90 1.12
CA ASN A 113 41.15 -14.48 0.66
C ASN A 113 41.39 -12.99 0.94
N LYS A 114 40.40 -12.12 0.64
CA LYS A 114 40.52 -10.66 0.84
C LYS A 114 40.64 -10.24 2.32
N CYS A 115 40.01 -10.97 3.25
CA CYS A 115 40.03 -10.66 4.67
C CYS A 115 41.17 -11.38 5.45
N GLN A 116 41.94 -12.26 4.80
CA GLN A 116 43.14 -12.85 5.39
C GLN A 116 44.32 -11.86 5.41
N ASP A 117 44.38 -10.94 4.44
CA ASP A 117 45.46 -9.95 4.34
C ASP A 117 45.37 -8.86 5.43
N THR A 118 44.16 -8.57 5.93
CA THR A 118 43.92 -7.53 6.96
C THR A 118 44.33 -7.93 8.38
N GLU A 119 44.68 -9.20 8.64
CA GLU A 119 45.21 -9.63 9.95
C GLU A 119 46.75 -9.57 10.01
N LYS A 120 47.44 -9.28 8.89
CA LYS A 120 48.91 -9.13 8.85
C LYS A 120 49.42 -7.70 9.06
N GLU A 121 48.58 -6.67 9.02
CA GLU A 121 49.00 -5.26 9.14
C GLU A 121 49.04 -4.71 10.58
N ASN A 122 48.97 -5.56 11.62
CA ASN A 122 49.05 -5.11 13.02
C ASN A 122 50.32 -5.59 13.73
N ASN A 123 51.47 -5.56 13.05
CA ASN A 123 52.79 -5.68 13.66
C ASN A 123 53.81 -4.88 12.82
N ASP A 124 53.61 -3.58 12.69
CA ASP A 124 54.76 -2.68 12.58
C ASP A 124 54.40 -1.35 13.23
N SER A 125 55.11 -1.05 14.30
CA SER A 125 55.01 0.19 15.04
C SER A 125 55.94 1.19 14.40
N ASP A 126 55.42 2.12 13.59
CA ASP A 126 56.13 3.38 13.35
C ASP A 126 55.14 4.51 13.08
N ALA A 127 55.23 5.53 13.94
CA ALA A 127 54.47 6.75 13.84
C ALA A 127 54.98 7.60 12.67
N VAL A 128 54.09 7.93 11.72
CA VAL A 128 54.25 9.14 10.90
C VAL A 128 52.95 9.92 10.94
N ASN A 129 53.07 11.07 11.58
CA ASN A 129 52.17 12.20 11.49
C ASN A 129 51.96 12.57 10.02
N ASN A 130 50.76 12.40 9.51
CA ASN A 130 50.28 13.19 8.39
C ASN A 130 48.78 13.37 8.56
N SER A 131 48.32 14.61 8.37
CA SER A 131 46.92 14.97 8.20
C SER A 131 46.34 14.16 7.05
N LYS A 132 45.90 12.93 7.33
CA LYS A 132 45.19 12.09 6.40
C LYS A 132 43.79 12.66 6.29
N ILE A 133 43.65 13.67 5.43
CA ILE A 133 42.38 13.94 4.77
C ILE A 133 42.01 12.60 4.14
N GLU A 134 41.12 11.85 4.78
CA GLU A 134 40.51 10.69 4.16
C GLU A 134 39.75 11.22 2.97
N ILE A 135 40.38 11.15 1.78
CA ILE A 135 39.66 11.25 0.52
C ILE A 135 38.54 10.23 0.64
N PRO A 136 37.27 10.67 0.61
CA PRO A 136 36.17 9.74 0.80
C PRO A 136 36.30 8.67 -0.29
N LYS A 137 36.37 7.41 0.13
CA LYS A 137 36.61 6.31 -0.80
C LYS A 137 35.31 5.98 -1.50
N ASP A 138 35.28 6.11 -2.81
CA ASP A 138 34.30 5.46 -3.66
C ASP A 138 34.72 3.99 -3.82
N PHE A 139 33.91 3.06 -3.30
CA PHE A 139 34.25 1.64 -3.27
C PHE A 139 33.74 0.86 -4.50
N ASP A 140 32.77 1.40 -5.25
CA ASP A 140 32.15 0.70 -6.38
C ASP A 140 32.25 1.43 -7.72
N GLY A 141 32.82 2.63 -7.71
CA GLY A 141 33.17 3.41 -8.89
C GLY A 141 31.98 4.15 -9.50
N ASP A 142 30.94 4.47 -8.72
CA ASP A 142 29.79 5.24 -9.18
C ASP A 142 29.96 6.77 -9.07
N GLY A 143 31.08 7.21 -8.52
CA GLY A 143 31.39 8.62 -8.31
C GLY A 143 30.76 9.23 -7.06
N VAL A 144 30.16 8.41 -6.19
CA VAL A 144 29.64 8.81 -4.88
C VAL A 144 30.54 8.25 -3.78
N ASN A 145 30.81 9.09 -2.80
CA ASN A 145 31.69 8.77 -1.70
C ASN A 145 31.00 7.85 -0.69
N SER A 146 31.73 6.93 -0.05
CA SER A 146 31.16 5.98 0.93
C SER A 146 30.35 6.59 2.09
N ASN A 147 30.56 7.85 2.43
CA ASN A 147 29.77 8.55 3.46
C ASN A 147 28.42 9.08 2.95
N GLU A 148 28.26 9.21 1.64
CA GLU A 148 27.06 9.70 0.94
C GLU A 148 26.34 8.58 0.17
N ASP A 149 27.08 7.53 -0.17
CA ASP A 149 26.60 6.37 -0.89
C ASP A 149 25.78 5.46 0.03
N CYS A 150 24.57 5.13 -0.43
CA CYS A 150 23.68 4.24 0.30
C CYS A 150 24.12 2.77 0.23
N ASP A 151 24.88 2.36 -0.79
CA ASP A 151 25.51 1.04 -0.89
C ASP A 151 26.85 1.02 -1.65
N ASP A 152 27.98 1.14 -0.92
CA ASP A 152 29.39 1.12 -1.44
C ASP A 152 29.87 -0.10 -2.27
N TYR A 153 28.97 -0.95 -2.74
CA TYR A 153 29.32 -2.16 -3.49
C TYR A 153 28.32 -2.46 -4.60
N ASP A 154 27.40 -1.53 -4.89
CA ASP A 154 26.44 -1.60 -5.98
C ASP A 154 26.33 -0.23 -6.64
N LYS A 155 27.19 -0.01 -7.64
CA LYS A 155 27.30 1.24 -8.41
C LYS A 155 26.02 1.74 -9.09
N THR A 156 24.94 0.98 -9.00
CA THR A 156 23.62 1.37 -9.49
C THR A 156 22.74 1.99 -8.40
N LEU A 157 23.19 1.97 -7.14
CA LEU A 157 22.43 2.33 -5.95
C LEU A 157 23.23 3.29 -5.07
N SER A 158 23.21 4.57 -5.44
CA SER A 158 24.00 5.60 -4.76
C SER A 158 23.20 6.53 -3.86
N LYS A 159 21.86 6.44 -3.90
CA LYS A 159 20.95 7.35 -3.21
C LYS A 159 19.87 6.63 -2.42
N TYR A 160 19.57 7.17 -1.24
CA TYR A 160 18.36 6.85 -0.51
C TYR A 160 17.13 7.46 -1.20
N GLN A 161 16.04 6.70 -1.24
CA GLN A 161 14.75 7.13 -1.77
C GLN A 161 13.65 6.79 -0.76
N TYR A 162 12.62 7.63 -0.69
CA TYR A 162 11.43 7.33 0.08
C TYR A 162 10.47 6.47 -0.72
N TYR A 163 9.88 5.51 -0.04
CA TYR A 163 8.78 4.70 -0.54
C TYR A 163 7.65 4.75 0.49
N TYR A 164 6.42 4.74 0.02
CA TYR A 164 5.22 5.03 0.82
C TYR A 164 4.46 3.74 1.04
N LEU A 165 3.94 3.48 2.24
CA LEU A 165 3.18 2.26 2.52
C LEU A 165 2.00 2.19 1.56
N ASP A 166 1.81 1.03 0.96
CA ASP A 166 0.76 0.74 -0.02
C ASP A 166 0.12 -0.58 0.43
N ASN A 167 -0.91 -0.45 1.26
CA ASN A 167 -1.50 -1.55 2.02
C ASN A 167 -2.65 -2.23 1.26
N ASP A 168 -3.33 -1.52 0.35
CA ASP A 168 -4.34 -2.09 -0.56
C ASP A 168 -3.76 -2.51 -1.94
N TYR A 169 -2.51 -2.15 -2.23
CA TYR A 169 -1.74 -2.57 -3.41
C TYR A 169 -2.21 -1.96 -4.73
N ASP A 170 -2.71 -0.71 -4.71
CA ASP A 170 -3.16 0.03 -5.90
C ASP A 170 -2.00 0.79 -6.63
N GLY A 171 -0.84 0.92 -5.99
CA GLY A 171 0.34 1.61 -6.50
C GLY A 171 0.46 3.08 -6.11
N TYR A 172 -0.45 3.57 -5.28
CA TYR A 172 -0.39 4.81 -4.51
C TYR A 172 -0.03 4.45 -3.07
N GLY A 173 0.46 5.40 -2.30
CA GLY A 173 0.87 5.10 -0.93
C GLY A 173 0.79 6.29 -0.02
N ASP A 174 0.70 6.00 1.27
CA ASP A 174 0.46 6.97 2.32
C ASP A 174 1.70 7.85 2.53
N ALA A 175 1.56 9.17 2.27
CA ALA A 175 2.62 10.17 2.41
C ALA A 175 3.24 10.19 3.82
N VAL A 176 2.44 9.96 4.85
CA VAL A 176 2.83 9.98 6.26
C VAL A 176 3.55 8.69 6.64
N LYS A 177 3.11 7.54 6.11
CA LYS A 177 3.71 6.23 6.39
C LYS A 177 4.77 5.86 5.36
N ASN A 178 5.92 6.54 5.40
CA ASN A 178 7.02 6.27 4.47
C ASN A 178 8.22 5.55 5.09
N LYS A 179 9.10 5.06 4.21
CA LYS A 179 10.36 4.43 4.56
C LYS A 179 11.46 4.82 3.59
N GLU A 180 12.55 5.34 4.13
CA GLU A 180 13.76 5.61 3.39
C GLU A 180 14.55 4.31 3.15
N LEU A 181 14.88 4.02 1.88
CA LEU A 181 15.57 2.81 1.46
C LEU A 181 16.63 3.10 0.40
N CYS A 182 17.74 2.38 0.50
CA CYS A 182 18.71 2.24 -0.59
C CYS A 182 18.19 1.19 -1.60
N ALA A 183 17.34 1.65 -2.52
CA ALA A 183 16.72 0.84 -3.58
C ALA A 183 16.34 1.75 -4.76
N ASN A 184 16.24 1.17 -5.97
CA ASN A 184 15.81 1.86 -7.20
C ASN A 184 14.34 1.56 -7.58
N SER A 185 13.64 0.78 -6.77
CA SER A 185 12.25 0.40 -7.01
C SER A 185 11.55 0.15 -5.68
N ALA A 186 10.27 0.52 -5.61
CA ALA A 186 9.46 0.27 -4.44
C ALA A 186 9.44 -1.23 -4.07
N PRO A 187 9.74 -1.59 -2.82
CA PRO A 187 9.56 -2.96 -2.36
C PRO A 187 8.07 -3.30 -2.27
N PHE A 188 7.74 -4.59 -2.26
CA PHE A 188 6.34 -5.03 -2.09
C PHE A 188 5.72 -4.48 -0.80
N GLY A 189 4.48 -3.99 -0.90
CA GLY A 189 3.76 -3.27 0.16
C GLY A 189 4.16 -1.80 0.27
N TYR A 190 4.86 -1.26 -0.73
CA TYR A 190 5.16 0.15 -0.83
C TYR A 190 5.00 0.63 -2.28
N ALA A 191 4.65 1.90 -2.43
CA ALA A 191 4.56 2.63 -3.69
C ALA A 191 5.69 3.67 -3.83
N ASN A 192 5.92 4.12 -5.07
CA ASN A 192 6.73 5.31 -5.35
C ASN A 192 5.87 6.59 -5.26
N ASN A 193 4.56 6.45 -5.51
CA ASN A 193 3.61 7.53 -5.45
C ASN A 193 3.13 7.70 -4.01
N ASN A 194 3.02 8.94 -3.55
CA ASN A 194 2.67 9.31 -2.18
C ASN A 194 1.33 10.04 -2.09
N THR A 195 0.47 9.86 -3.09
CA THR A 195 -0.81 10.57 -3.22
C THR A 195 -1.97 9.68 -2.83
N ASP A 196 -1.77 8.73 -1.90
CA ASP A 196 -2.88 7.96 -1.35
C ASP A 196 -3.30 8.55 0.00
N CYS A 197 -4.54 9.02 0.06
CA CYS A 197 -5.13 9.49 1.30
C CYS A 197 -5.87 8.37 2.07
N ASN A 198 -6.21 7.24 1.45
CA ASN A 198 -6.90 6.10 2.05
C ASN A 198 -6.30 4.76 1.63
N ASP A 199 -5.22 4.40 2.34
CA ASP A 199 -4.43 3.16 2.29
C ASP A 199 -5.21 1.86 2.64
N ASN A 200 -6.54 1.91 2.65
CA ASN A 200 -7.42 0.75 2.79
C ASN A 200 -8.46 0.63 1.65
N ASP A 201 -8.50 1.58 0.72
CA ASP A 201 -9.45 1.62 -0.39
C ASP A 201 -8.78 2.08 -1.69
N GLY A 202 -8.38 1.10 -2.50
CA GLY A 202 -7.62 1.34 -3.74
C GLY A 202 -8.41 2.00 -4.88
N ALA A 203 -9.59 2.55 -4.60
CA ALA A 203 -10.33 3.45 -5.48
C ALA A 203 -10.18 4.93 -5.09
N VAL A 204 -9.64 5.23 -3.90
CA VAL A 204 -9.64 6.58 -3.30
C VAL A 204 -8.22 7.04 -2.98
N HIS A 205 -7.61 7.73 -3.93
CA HIS A 205 -6.27 8.30 -3.74
C HIS A 205 -6.32 9.76 -3.28
N GLU A 206 -7.32 10.54 -3.70
CA GLU A 206 -7.44 11.96 -3.39
C GLU A 206 -8.65 12.25 -2.50
N ASN A 207 -8.56 13.33 -1.70
CA ASN A 207 -9.70 13.77 -0.92
C ASN A 207 -10.85 14.20 -1.83
N GLN A 208 -12.05 13.78 -1.47
CA GLN A 208 -13.29 14.19 -2.08
C GLN A 208 -13.90 15.34 -1.28
N ILE A 209 -14.58 16.25 -1.97
CA ILE A 209 -15.29 17.36 -1.35
C ILE A 209 -16.77 16.97 -1.24
N TYR A 210 -17.35 17.18 -0.07
CA TYR A 210 -18.77 17.03 0.19
C TYR A 210 -19.31 18.33 0.80
N TYR A 211 -20.58 18.62 0.54
CA TYR A 211 -21.28 19.84 0.89
C TYR A 211 -22.40 19.52 1.86
N ALA A 212 -22.55 20.31 2.93
CA ALA A 212 -23.61 20.11 3.92
C ALA A 212 -24.98 20.17 3.23
N ASP A 213 -25.86 19.24 3.59
CA ASP A 213 -27.24 19.07 3.10
C ASP A 213 -28.13 19.08 4.35
N ASN A 214 -28.40 20.28 4.87
CA ASN A 214 -29.03 20.47 6.18
C ASN A 214 -30.56 20.29 6.13
N ASP A 215 -31.15 20.27 4.93
CA ASP A 215 -32.58 20.15 4.71
C ASP A 215 -32.99 18.83 4.00
N ASP A 216 -32.01 17.96 3.72
CA ASP A 216 -32.14 16.62 3.15
C ASP A 216 -32.78 16.61 1.74
N ASP A 217 -32.53 17.64 0.95
CA ASP A 217 -33.08 17.76 -0.41
C ASP A 217 -32.19 17.10 -1.50
N GLY A 218 -30.95 16.73 -1.13
CA GLY A 218 -29.96 16.10 -1.99
C GLY A 218 -29.00 17.07 -2.71
N TYR A 219 -29.05 18.36 -2.39
CA TYR A 219 -28.19 19.42 -2.87
C TYR A 219 -27.57 20.12 -1.67
N GLY A 220 -26.25 20.21 -1.65
CA GLY A 220 -25.54 20.80 -0.53
C GLY A 220 -25.08 22.24 -0.78
N SER A 221 -24.81 22.94 0.32
CA SER A 221 -24.31 24.32 0.31
C SER A 221 -22.86 24.38 -0.15
N SER A 222 -22.59 25.09 -1.25
CA SER A 222 -21.22 25.39 -1.68
C SER A 222 -20.40 26.24 -0.69
N SER A 223 -21.05 26.81 0.33
CA SER A 223 -20.39 27.60 1.37
C SER A 223 -20.00 26.78 2.62
N GLU A 224 -20.49 25.55 2.73
CA GLU A 224 -20.23 24.65 3.85
C GLU A 224 -19.71 23.29 3.34
N ASP A 225 -18.43 23.25 2.98
CA ASP A 225 -17.78 22.06 2.45
C ASP A 225 -16.81 21.40 3.44
N ILE A 226 -16.66 20.08 3.30
CA ILE A 226 -15.65 19.27 3.97
C ILE A 226 -14.86 18.47 2.95
N SER A 227 -13.57 18.27 3.23
CA SER A 227 -12.66 17.47 2.41
C SER A 227 -12.30 16.20 3.15
N ILE A 228 -12.74 15.05 2.63
CA ILE A 228 -12.56 13.74 3.28
C ILE A 228 -11.93 12.77 2.29
N CYS A 229 -11.01 11.95 2.80
CA CYS A 229 -10.52 10.82 2.04
C CYS A 229 -11.45 9.59 2.17
N SER A 230 -12.57 9.62 1.46
CA SER A 230 -13.57 8.56 1.42
C SER A 230 -14.40 8.70 0.14
N SER A 231 -14.79 7.56 -0.46
CA SER A 231 -15.79 7.53 -1.53
C SER A 231 -17.24 7.57 -1.03
N GLU A 232 -17.43 7.36 0.28
CA GLU A 232 -18.73 7.44 0.92
C GLU A 232 -18.92 8.83 1.51
N SER A 233 -20.05 9.46 1.19
CA SER A 233 -20.45 10.72 1.80
C SER A 233 -20.79 10.51 3.28
N PRO A 234 -20.40 11.45 4.16
CA PRO A 234 -20.91 11.46 5.52
C PRO A 234 -22.43 11.68 5.56
N THR A 235 -23.03 11.35 6.70
CA THR A 235 -24.41 11.74 7.03
C THR A 235 -24.55 13.26 6.95
N ASP A 236 -25.64 13.73 6.34
CA ASP A 236 -25.97 15.16 6.13
C ASP A 236 -25.01 15.90 5.16
N TYR A 237 -24.35 15.15 4.27
CA TYR A 237 -23.47 15.71 3.25
C TYR A 237 -23.67 15.02 1.88
N VAL A 238 -23.62 15.81 0.81
CA VAL A 238 -23.74 15.32 -0.58
C VAL A 238 -22.61 15.84 -1.48
N THR A 239 -22.46 15.26 -2.67
CA THR A 239 -21.47 15.71 -3.66
C THR A 239 -21.97 16.85 -4.56
N ASN A 240 -23.28 17.06 -4.61
CA ASN A 240 -23.90 18.10 -5.43
C ASN A 240 -23.91 19.41 -4.64
N ASN A 241 -23.42 20.49 -5.22
CA ASN A 241 -23.26 21.77 -4.52
C ASN A 241 -24.15 22.89 -5.07
N SER A 242 -25.27 22.51 -5.69
CA SER A 242 -26.12 23.46 -6.40
C SER A 242 -27.13 24.17 -5.50
N ASP A 243 -27.03 23.99 -4.18
CA ASP A 243 -27.89 24.67 -3.23
C ASP A 243 -27.40 26.10 -2.94
N LEU A 244 -28.33 27.04 -3.09
CA LEU A 244 -28.15 28.46 -2.84
C LEU A 244 -28.62 28.88 -1.43
N ASP A 245 -29.50 28.11 -0.81
CA ASP A 245 -30.06 28.34 0.53
C ASP A 245 -30.37 26.99 1.21
N ASP A 246 -29.34 26.43 1.85
CA ASP A 246 -29.34 25.14 2.58
C ASP A 246 -30.13 25.20 3.90
N SER A 247 -31.11 26.10 3.97
CA SER A 247 -32.15 26.12 4.98
C SER A 247 -33.55 25.94 4.38
N ASP A 248 -33.66 25.83 3.05
CA ASP A 248 -34.90 25.57 2.33
C ASP A 248 -34.77 24.50 1.23
N TYR A 249 -35.79 23.65 1.15
CA TYR A 249 -35.90 22.54 0.18
C TYR A 249 -35.85 22.99 -1.30
N PHE A 250 -35.89 24.30 -1.56
CA PHE A 250 -36.11 24.83 -2.91
C PHE A 250 -34.84 25.33 -3.57
N ASN A 251 -33.69 25.19 -2.91
CA ASN A 251 -32.42 25.70 -3.39
C ASN A 251 -32.50 27.19 -3.76
N GLY A 252 -33.23 27.98 -2.96
CA GLY A 252 -33.49 29.40 -3.21
C GLY A 252 -34.56 29.70 -4.28
N ASN A 253 -35.25 28.69 -4.84
CA ASN A 253 -36.36 28.86 -5.80
C ASN A 253 -37.73 28.71 -5.12
N ASN A 254 -38.03 29.64 -4.23
CA ASN A 254 -39.23 29.60 -3.41
C ASN A 254 -40.56 29.36 -4.18
N PRO A 255 -41.47 28.52 -3.65
CA PRO A 255 -42.77 28.23 -4.24
C PRO A 255 -43.68 29.45 -4.33
N THR A 256 -44.54 29.47 -5.36
CA THR A 256 -45.57 30.51 -5.50
C THR A 256 -46.87 30.11 -4.80
N CYS A 257 -47.22 30.80 -3.71
CA CYS A 257 -48.40 30.50 -2.89
C CYS A 257 -49.66 31.33 -3.22
N GLY A 258 -49.58 32.30 -4.13
CA GLY A 258 -50.71 33.22 -4.40
C GLY A 258 -51.90 32.61 -5.16
N SER A 259 -51.82 31.34 -5.56
CA SER A 259 -52.83 30.65 -6.36
C SER A 259 -52.63 29.13 -6.31
N ASP A 260 -53.70 28.36 -6.49
CA ASP A 260 -53.68 26.90 -6.58
C ASP A 260 -53.02 26.43 -7.91
N ILE A 261 -51.69 26.19 -7.89
CA ILE A 261 -50.91 25.81 -9.07
C ILE A 261 -50.12 24.49 -8.94
N TYR A 262 -49.93 24.00 -7.71
CA TYR A 262 -49.25 22.74 -7.45
C TYR A 262 -50.26 21.66 -7.08
N ASN A 263 -49.96 20.42 -7.45
CA ASN A 263 -50.68 19.22 -7.04
C ASN A 263 -49.67 18.10 -6.78
N CYS A 264 -50.10 16.99 -6.20
CA CYS A 264 -49.20 15.88 -5.87
C CYS A 264 -48.45 15.29 -7.06
N SER A 265 -48.95 15.41 -8.30
CA SER A 265 -48.24 14.93 -9.48
C SER A 265 -47.08 15.83 -9.93
N ASN A 266 -46.95 17.02 -9.35
CA ASN A 266 -45.80 17.89 -9.57
C ASN A 266 -44.55 17.44 -8.80
N PHE A 267 -44.69 16.54 -7.84
CA PHE A 267 -43.62 16.12 -6.92
C PHE A 267 -43.27 14.65 -7.12
N SER A 268 -41.98 14.33 -7.03
CA SER A 268 -41.47 12.96 -7.17
C SER A 268 -41.47 12.19 -5.86
N ILE A 269 -41.42 12.89 -4.73
CA ILE A 269 -41.37 12.34 -3.37
C ILE A 269 -42.24 13.17 -2.43
N GLN A 270 -42.68 12.55 -1.32
CA GLN A 270 -43.59 13.19 -0.37
C GLN A 270 -42.97 14.42 0.30
N SER A 271 -41.69 14.38 0.67
CA SER A 271 -40.99 15.49 1.34
C SER A 271 -40.98 16.78 0.51
N ALA A 272 -40.87 16.67 -0.82
CA ALA A 272 -40.95 17.83 -1.71
C ALA A 272 -42.32 18.51 -1.68
N ALA A 273 -43.39 17.71 -1.68
CA ALA A 273 -44.75 18.23 -1.57
C ALA A 273 -45.00 18.84 -0.18
N GLN A 274 -44.48 18.19 0.86
CA GLN A 274 -44.54 18.66 2.23
C GLN A 274 -43.86 20.02 2.40
N ALA A 275 -42.66 20.20 1.84
CA ALA A 275 -41.95 21.47 1.90
C ALA A 275 -42.77 22.61 1.29
N VAL A 276 -43.43 22.40 0.13
CA VAL A 276 -44.29 23.43 -0.49
C VAL A 276 -45.50 23.76 0.38
N TYR A 277 -46.14 22.74 0.93
CA TYR A 277 -47.24 22.90 1.86
C TYR A 277 -46.82 23.72 3.09
N ASP A 278 -45.72 23.35 3.74
CA ASP A 278 -45.21 24.02 4.95
C ASP A 278 -44.78 25.46 4.66
N TYR A 279 -44.11 25.69 3.53
CA TYR A 279 -43.71 27.03 3.08
C TYR A 279 -44.93 27.93 2.91
N CYS A 280 -45.94 27.50 2.15
CA CYS A 280 -47.13 28.31 1.92
C CYS A 280 -47.99 28.51 3.17
N ALA A 281 -48.07 27.49 4.03
CA ALA A 281 -48.70 27.59 5.35
C ALA A 281 -48.00 28.64 6.23
N ALA A 282 -46.66 28.63 6.29
CA ALA A 282 -45.86 29.59 7.05
C ALA A 282 -46.01 31.04 6.56
N GLN A 283 -46.21 31.23 5.25
CA GLN A 283 -46.52 32.54 4.65
C GLN A 283 -47.98 33.00 4.88
N GLY A 284 -48.81 32.19 5.54
CA GLY A 284 -50.20 32.51 5.88
C GLY A 284 -51.23 32.16 4.80
N TYR A 285 -50.83 31.43 3.75
CA TYR A 285 -51.75 30.97 2.70
C TYR A 285 -52.44 29.63 3.05
N GLY A 286 -51.92 28.90 4.05
CA GLY A 286 -52.44 27.59 4.44
C GLY A 286 -52.26 26.56 3.33
N ASP A 287 -53.18 25.59 3.25
CA ASP A 287 -53.21 24.58 2.18
C ASP A 287 -53.81 25.13 0.86
N ILE A 288 -53.22 26.19 0.33
CA ILE A 288 -53.71 26.85 -0.90
C ILE A 288 -53.65 25.94 -2.13
N HIS A 289 -52.74 24.96 -2.13
CA HIS A 289 -52.50 23.99 -3.20
C HIS A 289 -53.26 22.68 -3.01
N ARG A 290 -54.02 22.54 -1.91
CA ARG A 290 -54.84 21.36 -1.62
C ARG A 290 -54.01 20.06 -1.61
N LEU A 291 -52.79 20.15 -1.10
CA LEU A 291 -51.85 19.03 -1.03
C LEU A 291 -52.17 18.11 0.15
N ASP A 292 -52.82 18.62 1.19
CA ASP A 292 -53.27 17.88 2.38
C ASP A 292 -54.80 17.71 2.36
N ALA A 293 -55.25 16.70 1.60
CA ALA A 293 -56.67 16.51 1.34
C ALA A 293 -57.49 16.11 2.58
N ASP A 294 -56.89 15.42 3.55
CA ASP A 294 -57.56 14.96 4.77
C ASP A 294 -57.31 15.88 5.99
N ASN A 295 -56.49 16.92 5.82
CA ASN A 295 -56.16 17.94 6.81
C ASN A 295 -55.46 17.37 8.05
N ASN A 296 -54.62 16.35 7.85
CA ASN A 296 -53.87 15.73 8.94
C ASN A 296 -52.47 16.36 9.13
N GLY A 297 -52.09 17.31 8.28
CA GLY A 297 -50.80 18.00 8.25
C GLY A 297 -49.75 17.36 7.34
N MET A 298 -50.07 16.24 6.68
CA MET A 298 -49.17 15.54 5.76
C MET A 298 -49.63 15.75 4.31
N ALA A 299 -48.82 16.46 3.54
CA ALA A 299 -49.07 16.69 2.13
C ALA A 299 -48.80 15.41 1.32
N CYS A 300 -49.68 15.11 0.36
CA CYS A 300 -49.47 14.13 -0.69
C CYS A 300 -48.97 12.76 -0.21
N GLU A 301 -49.56 12.21 0.86
CA GLU A 301 -49.21 10.91 1.46
C GLU A 301 -49.20 9.70 0.50
N SER A 302 -49.76 9.85 -0.70
CA SER A 302 -49.67 8.85 -1.76
C SER A 302 -48.29 8.75 -2.41
N LEU A 303 -47.42 9.74 -2.22
CA LEU A 303 -46.04 9.73 -2.71
C LEU A 303 -45.16 8.93 -1.74
N LEU A 304 -44.16 8.25 -2.30
CA LEU A 304 -43.18 7.46 -1.55
C LEU A 304 -42.08 8.34 -0.96
#